data_AF-A0A538DMM3-F1
#
_entry.id   AF-A0A538DMM3-F1
#
_cell.length_a   1.000
_cell.length_b   1.000
_cell.length_c   1.000
_cell.angle_alpha   90.00
_cell.angle_beta   90.00
_cell.angle_gamma   90.00
#
_symmetry.space_group_name_H-M   'P 1'
#
loop_
_entity.id
_entity.type
_entity.pdbx_description
1 polymer ?
#
loop_
_entity_poly.entity_id
_entity_poly.type
_entity_poly.pdbx_seq_one_letter_code
_entity_poly.pdbx_strand_id
1 'polypeptide(L)'
;MANFQAVYYRATDGSEPVNDFIDSLSAKRQVVLDNQIERLNMLSPSNPHLPFPHSSRVEGELRELCCHVGRELYRVLYRRS
;
A
#
# COMPACT_ATOMS: atom_id res chain seq x y z
N MET A 1 9.71 2.23 19.88
CA MET A 1 8.28 1.95 19.59
C MET A 1 8.24 1.01 18.40
N ALA A 2 7.29 0.07 18.36
CA ALA A 2 7.16 -0.83 17.21
C ALA A 2 6.65 -0.05 15.98
N ASN A 3 7.23 -0.33 14.83
CA ASN A 3 6.69 0.15 13.56
C ASN A 3 5.42 -0.63 13.20
N PHE A 4 4.63 -0.09 12.29
CA PHE A 4 3.53 -0.83 11.68
C PHE A 4 4.04 -1.95 10.78
N GLN A 5 3.14 -2.88 10.48
CA GLN A 5 3.34 -3.95 9.52
C GLN A 5 2.20 -3.90 8.51
N ALA A 6 2.54 -3.75 7.25
CA ALA A 6 1.62 -3.94 6.14
C ALA A 6 1.32 -5.42 6.00
N VAL A 7 0.04 -5.76 5.96
CA VAL A 7 -0.47 -7.11 5.72
C VAL A 7 -1.49 -7.04 4.59
N TYR A 8 -1.44 -8.00 3.67
CA TYR A 8 -2.42 -8.06 2.61
C TYR A 8 -3.78 -8.50 3.15
N TYR A 9 -4.83 -7.87 2.64
CA TYR A 9 -6.18 -8.34 2.89
C TYR A 9 -6.34 -9.72 2.26
N ARG A 10 -6.85 -10.67 3.06
CA ARG A 10 -7.23 -12.00 2.61
C ARG A 10 -8.74 -12.11 2.55
N ALA A 11 -9.25 -12.44 1.37
CA ALA A 11 -10.68 -12.67 1.16
C ALA A 11 -11.13 -14.00 1.79
N THR A 12 -12.44 -14.20 1.88
CA THR A 12 -13.04 -15.40 2.49
C THR A 12 -12.68 -16.69 1.76
N ASP A 13 -12.35 -16.61 0.46
CA ASP A 13 -11.90 -17.73 -0.37
C ASP A 13 -10.39 -18.01 -0.26
N GLY A 14 -9.67 -17.21 0.52
CA GLY A 14 -8.23 -17.32 0.73
C GLY A 14 -7.38 -16.52 -0.26
N SER A 15 -7.98 -15.86 -1.25
CA SER A 15 -7.24 -14.99 -2.19
C SER A 15 -6.70 -13.74 -1.49
N GLU A 16 -5.63 -13.17 -2.04
CA GLU A 16 -5.05 -11.91 -1.59
C GLU A 16 -5.07 -10.93 -2.76
N PRO A 17 -6.22 -10.27 -3.06
CA PRO A 17 -6.43 -9.59 -4.34
C PRO A 17 -5.38 -8.53 -4.69
N VAL A 18 -4.81 -7.86 -3.66
CA VAL A 18 -3.74 -6.89 -3.86
C VAL A 18 -2.43 -7.59 -4.25
N ASN A 19 -2.06 -8.66 -3.54
CA ASN A 19 -0.86 -9.42 -3.84
C ASN A 19 -0.97 -10.13 -5.20
N ASP A 20 -2.11 -10.78 -5.46
CA ASP A 20 -2.39 -11.45 -6.73
C ASP A 20 -2.33 -10.47 -7.91
N PHE A 21 -2.86 -9.25 -7.74
CA PHE A 21 -2.75 -8.21 -8.75
C PHE A 21 -1.29 -7.78 -8.97
N ILE A 22 -0.53 -7.54 -7.90
CA ILE A 22 0.89 -7.15 -7.98
C ILE A 22 1.73 -8.22 -8.69
N ASP A 23 1.52 -9.49 -8.35
CA ASP A 23 2.20 -10.65 -8.94
C ASP A 23 1.89 -10.83 -10.44
N SER A 24 0.73 -10.33 -10.89
CA SER A 24 0.37 -10.35 -12.32
C SER A 24 1.08 -9.26 -13.16
N LEU A 25 1.74 -8.28 -12.53
CA LEU A 25 2.39 -7.18 -13.23
C LEU A 25 3.77 -7.56 -13.79
N SER A 26 4.27 -6.77 -14.73
CA SER A 26 5.68 -6.84 -15.12
C SER A 26 6.60 -6.62 -13.92
N ALA A 27 7.73 -7.32 -13.85
CA ALA A 27 8.70 -7.22 -12.74
C ALA A 27 9.06 -5.78 -12.34
N LYS A 28 9.21 -4.86 -13.30
CA LYS A 28 9.48 -3.44 -13.02
C LYS A 28 8.37 -2.77 -12.21
N ARG A 29 7.10 -3.06 -12.52
CA ARG A 29 5.94 -2.50 -11.85
C ARG A 29 5.78 -3.11 -10.46
N GLN A 30 5.89 -4.44 -10.38
CA GLN A 30 5.88 -5.18 -9.12
C GLN A 30 6.86 -4.58 -8.11
N VAL A 31 8.15 -4.46 -8.48
CA VAL A 31 9.19 -3.87 -7.61
C VAL A 31 8.86 -2.44 -7.16
N VAL A 32 8.25 -1.61 -8.02
CA VAL A 32 7.87 -0.25 -7.60
C VAL A 32 6.73 -0.29 -6.58
N LEU A 33 5.71 -1.13 -6.79
CA LEU A 33 4.59 -1.26 -5.86
C LEU A 33 5.06 -1.83 -4.52
N ASP A 34 5.87 -2.90 -4.54
CA ASP A 34 6.44 -3.51 -3.33
C ASP A 34 7.23 -2.49 -2.52
N ASN A 35 8.11 -1.72 -3.18
CA ASN A 35 8.88 -0.67 -2.51
C ASN A 35 7.99 0.42 -1.92
N GLN A 36 6.86 0.79 -2.56
CA GLN A 36 5.94 1.77 -1.98
C GLN A 36 5.17 1.19 -0.78
N ILE A 37 4.77 -0.08 -0.84
CA ILE A 37 4.08 -0.77 0.26
C ILE A 37 5.03 -0.94 1.45
N GLU A 38 6.30 -1.28 1.22
CA GLU A 38 7.32 -1.41 2.25
C GLU A 38 7.51 -0.11 3.05
N ARG A 39 7.24 1.06 2.44
CA ARG A 39 7.27 2.34 3.18
C ARG A 39 6.24 2.42 4.29
N LEU A 40 5.16 1.66 4.21
CA LEU A 40 4.17 1.57 5.29
C LEU A 40 4.76 0.91 6.55
N ASN A 41 5.74 0.01 6.40
CA ASN A 41 6.48 -0.63 7.50
C ASN A 41 7.45 0.32 8.22
N MET A 42 7.67 1.53 7.69
CA MET A 42 8.45 2.58 8.35
C MET A 42 7.58 3.52 9.18
N LEU A 43 6.25 3.40 9.10
CA LEU A 43 5.32 4.22 9.86
C LEU A 43 5.20 3.72 11.29
N SER A 44 4.77 4.61 12.17
CA SER A 44 4.63 4.33 13.60
C SER A 44 3.46 5.14 14.18
N PRO A 45 3.03 4.89 15.43
CA PRO A 45 1.98 5.70 16.05
C PRO A 45 2.27 7.21 16.09
N SER A 46 3.54 7.61 16.18
CA SER A 46 3.93 9.03 16.17
C SER A 46 4.05 9.63 14.76
N ASN A 47 4.18 8.78 13.74
CA ASN A 47 4.17 9.17 12.33
C ASN A 47 3.29 8.20 11.52
N PRO A 48 1.96 8.34 11.60
CA PRO A 48 1.04 7.26 11.20
C PRO A 48 0.76 7.21 9.70
N HIS A 49 1.18 8.21 8.93
CA HIS A 49 0.81 8.35 7.52
C HIS A 49 1.98 8.87 6.69
N LEU A 50 2.08 8.40 5.45
CA LEU A 50 2.91 9.04 4.45
C LEU A 50 2.31 10.42 4.07
N PRO A 51 3.14 11.42 3.78
CA PRO A 51 2.66 12.73 3.34
C PRO A 51 2.20 12.70 1.88
N PHE A 52 1.43 13.72 1.47
CA PHE A 52 1.19 14.01 0.06
C PHE A 52 2.53 14.24 -0.68
N PRO A 53 2.71 13.76 -1.92
CA PRO A 53 1.73 13.12 -2.80
C PRO A 53 1.64 11.59 -2.67
N HIS A 54 2.33 10.98 -1.70
CA HIS A 54 2.44 9.52 -1.60
C HIS A 54 1.20 8.85 -1.01
N SER A 55 0.44 9.56 -0.17
CA SER A 55 -0.85 9.08 0.31
C SER A 55 -1.85 10.22 0.48
N SER A 56 -3.12 9.91 0.29
CA SER A 56 -4.24 10.79 0.58
C SER A 56 -5.30 10.05 1.43
N ARG A 57 -6.12 10.80 2.17
CA ARG A 57 -7.26 10.25 2.92
C ARG A 57 -8.44 10.10 1.98
N VAL A 58 -9.09 8.94 2.02
CA VAL A 58 -10.34 8.67 1.28
C VAL A 58 -11.52 8.94 2.21
N GLU A 59 -11.65 8.17 3.29
CA GLU A 59 -12.73 8.29 4.27
C GLU A 59 -12.28 7.74 5.63
N GLY A 60 -12.41 8.52 6.70
CA GLY A 60 -11.96 8.11 8.03
C GLY A 60 -10.48 7.67 8.04
N GLU A 61 -10.24 6.41 8.42
CA GLU A 61 -8.91 5.78 8.42
C GLU A 61 -8.55 5.11 7.08
N LEU A 62 -9.47 5.06 6.10
CA LEU A 62 -9.21 4.54 4.76
C LEU A 62 -8.38 5.56 3.96
N ARG A 63 -7.29 5.07 3.37
CA ARG A 63 -6.32 5.84 2.61
C ARG A 63 -5.99 5.16 1.30
N GLU A 64 -5.57 5.97 0.33
CA GLU A 64 -4.91 5.47 -0.87
C GLU A 64 -3.40 5.70 -0.76
N LEU A 65 -2.63 4.71 -1.19
CA LEU A 65 -1.20 4.81 -1.47
C LEU A 65 -1.05 5.06 -2.98
N CYS A 66 -0.42 6.18 -3.33
CA CYS A 66 -0.26 6.65 -4.70
C CYS A 66 1.09 6.20 -5.27
N CYS A 67 1.07 5.13 -6.06
CA CYS A 67 2.26 4.51 -6.64
C CYS A 67 2.41 4.93 -8.11
N HIS A 68 3.27 5.91 -8.39
CA HIS A 68 3.56 6.32 -9.76
C HIS A 68 4.57 5.39 -10.43
N VAL A 69 4.21 4.87 -11.60
CA VAL A 69 5.11 4.09 -12.47
C VAL A 69 5.11 4.71 -13.87
N GLY A 70 6.07 5.61 -14.12
CA GLY A 70 6.09 6.38 -15.35
C GLY A 70 4.84 7.24 -15.49
N ARG A 71 3.99 6.95 -16.49
CA ARG A 71 2.72 7.65 -16.73
C ARG A 71 1.51 7.00 -16.05
N GLU A 72 1.71 5.83 -15.44
CA GLU A 72 0.65 5.09 -14.75
C GLU A 72 0.63 5.48 -13.26
N LEU A 73 -0.58 5.54 -12.70
CA LEU A 73 -0.80 5.69 -11.26
C LEU A 73 -1.55 4.46 -10.76
N TYR A 74 -0.89 3.67 -9.94
CA TYR A 74 -1.51 2.58 -9.18
C TYR A 74 -1.96 3.12 -7.83
N ARG A 75 -3.14 2.69 -7.38
CA ARG A 75 -3.71 3.07 -6.08
C ARG A 75 -3.95 1.82 -5.27
N VAL A 76 -3.28 1.72 -4.12
CA VAL A 76 -3.52 0.65 -3.15
C VAL A 76 -4.33 1.23 -2.00
N LEU A 77 -5.53 0.70 -1.79
CA LEU A 77 -6.35 1.08 -0.65
C LEU A 77 -5.89 0.36 0.60
N TYR A 78 -5.68 1.11 1.68
CA TYR A 78 -5.25 0.56 2.96
C TYR A 78 -5.90 1.31 4.10
N ARG A 79 -6.01 0.65 5.25
CA ARG A 79 -6.48 1.25 6.50
C ARG A 79 -5.62 0.76 7.65
N ARG A 80 -5.61 1.52 8.73
CA ARG A 80 -5.08 1.06 10.01
C ARG A 80 -6.15 0.26 10.75
N SER A 81 -5.72 -0.80 11.44
CA SER A 81 -6.52 -1.60 12.38
C SER A 81 -6.26 -1.18 13.81
#